data_AF-A0AAV7AZ96-F1
#
_entry.id   AF-A0AAV7AZ96-F1
#
_cell.length_a   1.000
_cell.length_b   1.000
_cell.length_c   1.000
_cell.angle_alpha   90.00
_cell.angle_beta   90.00
_cell.angle_gamma   90.00
#
_symmetry.space_group_name_H-M   'P 1'
#
loop_
_entity.id
_entity.type
_entity.pdbx_description
1 polymer ?
#
loop_
_entity_poly.entity_id
_entity_poly.type
_entity_poly.pdbx_seq_one_letter_code
_entity_poly.pdbx_strand_id
1 'polypeptide(L)'
;MAGLRLFVISLIVLGIECAIGCNDTIYDRCKLIKDLNDVGVVGIKNYTVADYLCVIHHASGYDTSLHSSESEYGIFQIASLYWCDDGKTVGRMNLCGVKCSGVAAAPRSTGVHRSSPSISWCRVIRQRHKQRPEVLCKNCEGSQRTRGLECLG
;
A
#
# COMPACT_ATOMS: atom_id res chain seq x y z
N MET A 1 -1.08 38.02 34.16
CA MET A 1 -2.14 37.13 33.61
C MET A 1 -2.07 36.97 32.08
N ALA A 2 -1.88 38.02 31.28
CA ALA A 2 -1.85 37.90 29.80
C ALA A 2 -0.77 36.94 29.25
N GLY A 3 0.48 37.02 29.73
CA GLY A 3 1.58 36.17 29.24
C GLY A 3 1.34 34.66 29.39
N LEU A 4 0.70 34.23 30.49
CA LEU A 4 0.35 32.82 30.71
C LEU A 4 -0.69 32.33 29.69
N ARG A 5 -1.66 33.19 29.31
CA ARG A 5 -2.64 32.86 28.27
C ARG A 5 -1.98 32.70 26.90
N LEU A 6 -1.06 33.59 26.54
CA LEU A 6 -0.32 33.52 25.28
C LEU A 6 0.58 32.27 25.20
N PHE A 7 1.25 31.90 26.30
CA PHE A 7 2.06 30.69 26.37
C PHE A 7 1.22 29.42 26.22
N VAL A 8 0.07 29.34 26.90
CA VAL A 8 -0.88 28.23 26.76
C VAL A 8 -1.42 28.12 25.33
N ILE A 9 -1.78 29.25 24.69
CA ILE A 9 -2.21 29.26 23.27
C ILE A 9 -1.08 28.73 22.36
N SER A 10 0.17 29.14 22.57
CA SER A 10 1.30 28.66 21.77
C SER A 10 1.53 27.15 21.89
N LEU A 11 1.36 26.58 23.10
CA LEU A 11 1.47 25.12 23.31
C LEU A 11 0.33 24.36 22.65
N ILE A 12 -0.90 24.91 22.69
CA ILE A 12 -2.07 24.32 22.04
C ILE A 12 -1.88 24.32 20.51
N VAL A 13 -1.42 25.42 19.91
CA VAL A 13 -1.14 25.50 18.47
C VAL A 13 -0.07 24.47 18.04
N LEU A 14 1.05 24.37 18.78
CA LEU A 14 2.08 23.35 18.49
C LEU A 14 1.54 21.91 18.57
N GLY A 15 0.63 21.63 19.52
CA GLY A 15 0.00 20.32 19.65
C GLY A 15 -0.97 19.98 18.52
N ILE A 16 -1.66 20.97 17.97
CA ILE A 16 -2.65 20.80 16.89
C ILE A 16 -1.97 20.43 15.57
N GLU A 17 -0.82 21.02 15.23
CA GLU A 17 -0.13 20.70 13.96
C GLU A 17 0.34 19.23 13.90
N CYS A 18 0.68 18.64 15.05
CA CYS A 18 1.03 17.22 15.13
C CYS A 18 -0.18 16.28 14.96
N ALA A 19 -1.41 16.75 15.16
CA ALA A 19 -2.63 15.94 15.07
C ALA A 19 -3.20 15.84 13.65
N ILE A 20 -2.87 16.79 12.77
CA ILE A 20 -3.44 16.88 11.41
C ILE A 20 -2.59 16.08 10.39
N GLY A 21 -1.31 15.83 10.67
CA GLY A 21 -0.36 15.29 9.69
C GLY A 21 -0.33 13.76 9.48
N CYS A 22 -1.07 12.97 10.28
CA CYS A 22 -0.87 11.51 10.37
C CYS A 22 -2.18 10.72 10.53
N ASN A 23 -3.00 10.61 9.48
CA ASN A 23 -3.94 9.50 9.24
C ASN A 23 -4.66 9.65 7.89
N ASP A 24 -3.92 9.55 6.79
CA ASP A 24 -4.56 9.28 5.48
C ASP A 24 -4.55 7.76 5.28
N THR A 25 -5.71 7.12 5.54
CA THR A 25 -5.87 5.66 5.40
C THR A 25 -5.91 5.25 3.93
N ILE A 26 -6.46 6.12 3.08
CA ILE A 26 -6.47 6.00 1.64
C ILE A 26 -5.11 6.48 1.11
N TYR A 27 -4.45 5.64 0.31
CA TYR A 27 -3.16 5.99 -0.24
C TYR A 27 -3.30 6.93 -1.44
N ASP A 28 -2.71 8.12 -1.37
CA ASP A 28 -2.69 9.05 -2.51
C ASP A 28 -2.13 8.36 -3.77
N ARG A 29 -2.79 8.59 -4.91
CA ARG A 29 -2.55 7.86 -6.15
C ARG A 29 -1.22 8.26 -6.78
N CYS A 30 -0.85 9.54 -6.74
CA CYS A 30 0.43 9.98 -7.30
C CYS A 30 1.61 9.53 -6.43
N LYS A 31 1.47 9.60 -5.10
CA LYS A 31 2.40 9.02 -4.15
C LYS A 31 2.56 7.51 -4.35
N LEU A 32 1.45 6.77 -4.56
CA LEU A 32 1.47 5.33 -4.84
C LEU A 32 2.30 5.00 -6.07
N ILE A 33 2.09 5.76 -7.15
CA ILE A 33 2.78 5.58 -8.42
C ILE A 33 4.27 5.87 -8.28
N LYS A 34 4.63 6.91 -7.54
CA LYS A 34 6.02 7.20 -7.19
C LYS A 34 6.63 6.04 -6.40
N ASP A 35 5.97 5.56 -5.36
CA ASP A 35 6.46 4.44 -4.54
C ASP A 35 6.58 3.13 -5.35
N LEU A 36 5.62 2.82 -6.23
CA LEU A 36 5.65 1.67 -7.15
C LEU A 36 6.84 1.72 -8.13
N ASN A 37 7.18 2.92 -8.62
CA ASN A 37 8.37 3.14 -9.44
C ASN A 37 9.66 3.05 -8.59
N ASP A 38 9.70 3.70 -7.43
CA ASP A 38 10.85 3.78 -6.52
C ASP A 38 11.29 2.40 -5.96
N VAL A 39 10.41 1.39 -6.00
CA VAL A 39 10.72 -0.02 -5.66
C VAL A 39 10.91 -0.96 -6.86
N GLY A 40 10.72 -0.46 -8.09
CA GLY A 40 10.89 -1.22 -9.32
C GLY A 40 9.92 -2.39 -9.53
N VAL A 41 8.62 -2.26 -9.19
CA VAL A 41 7.61 -3.27 -9.61
C VAL A 41 7.10 -3.05 -11.03
N VAL A 42 7.08 -1.80 -11.48
CA VAL A 42 6.57 -1.39 -12.78
C VAL A 42 7.43 -2.02 -13.89
N GLY A 43 6.78 -2.56 -14.92
CA GLY A 43 7.44 -3.25 -16.04
C GLY A 43 7.72 -4.74 -15.83
N ILE A 44 7.62 -5.27 -14.60
CA ILE A 44 7.77 -6.72 -14.36
C ILE A 44 6.67 -7.49 -15.11
N LYS A 45 7.05 -8.52 -15.88
CA LYS A 45 6.16 -9.27 -16.79
C LYS A 45 5.37 -8.39 -17.77
N ASN A 46 5.93 -7.25 -18.16
CA ASN A 46 5.29 -6.24 -19.03
C ASN A 46 4.04 -5.57 -18.42
N TYR A 47 3.83 -5.65 -17.10
CA TYR A 47 2.72 -4.97 -16.44
C TYR A 47 3.01 -3.48 -16.25
N THR A 48 2.05 -2.66 -16.65
CA THR A 48 2.12 -1.19 -16.58
C THR A 48 1.72 -0.67 -15.21
N VAL A 49 1.99 0.62 -14.94
CA VAL A 49 1.51 1.31 -13.73
C VAL A 49 -0.02 1.15 -13.57
N ALA A 50 -0.78 1.24 -14.67
CA ALA A 50 -2.23 1.11 -14.65
C ALA A 50 -2.71 -0.29 -14.22
N ASP A 51 -1.96 -1.34 -14.55
CA ASP A 51 -2.25 -2.72 -14.11
C ASP A 51 -2.09 -2.85 -12.59
N TYR A 52 -1.06 -2.24 -12.01
CA TYR A 52 -0.88 -2.20 -10.55
C TYR A 52 -1.97 -1.39 -9.85
N LEU A 53 -2.32 -0.21 -10.37
CA LEU A 53 -3.42 0.60 -9.83
C LEU A 53 -4.76 -0.13 -9.88
N CYS A 54 -5.04 -0.84 -10.98
CA CYS A 54 -6.21 -1.70 -11.13
C CYS A 54 -6.26 -2.79 -10.05
N VAL A 55 -5.18 -3.56 -9.86
CA VAL A 55 -5.15 -4.64 -8.85
C VAL A 55 -5.35 -4.06 -7.45
N ILE A 56 -4.71 -2.94 -7.12
CA ILE A 56 -4.85 -2.26 -5.83
C ILE A 56 -6.28 -1.77 -5.62
N HIS A 57 -6.89 -1.14 -6.63
CA HIS A 57 -8.27 -0.66 -6.56
C HIS A 57 -9.26 -1.81 -6.28
N HIS A 58 -9.11 -2.95 -6.97
CA HIS A 58 -9.97 -4.12 -6.75
C HIS A 58 -9.66 -4.89 -5.45
N ALA A 59 -8.44 -4.80 -4.92
CA ALA A 59 -8.06 -5.49 -3.69
C ALA A 59 -8.41 -4.69 -2.43
N SER A 60 -8.26 -3.37 -2.44
CA SER A 60 -8.42 -2.52 -1.25
C SER A 60 -9.10 -1.18 -1.47
N GLY A 61 -9.41 -0.80 -2.72
CA GLY A 61 -9.89 0.56 -2.99
C GLY A 61 -8.85 1.65 -2.69
N TYR A 62 -7.56 1.30 -2.66
CA TYR A 62 -6.43 2.12 -2.19
C TYR A 62 -6.34 2.32 -0.66
N ASP A 63 -7.21 1.70 0.13
CA ASP A 63 -7.16 1.78 1.59
C ASP A 63 -6.07 0.86 2.17
N THR A 64 -5.07 1.46 2.81
CA THR A 64 -3.98 0.73 3.49
C THR A 64 -4.36 0.16 4.85
N SER A 65 -5.44 0.66 5.44
CA SER A 65 -6.00 0.17 6.71
C SER A 65 -7.03 -0.95 6.52
N LEU A 66 -7.47 -1.21 5.28
CA LEU A 66 -8.47 -2.24 5.00
C LEU A 66 -7.99 -3.62 5.42
N HIS A 67 -8.81 -4.28 6.24
CA HIS A 67 -8.61 -5.65 6.69
C HIS A 67 -9.89 -6.44 6.41
N SER A 68 -10.04 -6.93 5.17
CA SER A 68 -11.22 -7.68 4.71
C SER A 68 -11.34 -9.08 5.30
N SER A 69 -10.24 -9.61 5.83
CA SER A 69 -10.12 -10.97 6.34
C SER A 69 -8.97 -11.04 7.35
N GLU A 70 -9.14 -11.80 8.43
CA GLU A 70 -8.09 -12.01 9.44
C GLU A 70 -6.77 -12.58 8.88
N SER A 71 -6.79 -13.10 7.66
CA SER A 71 -5.65 -13.70 6.96
C SER A 71 -5.12 -12.86 5.80
N GLU A 72 -5.69 -11.68 5.53
CA GLU A 72 -5.28 -10.80 4.42
C GLU A 72 -4.63 -9.50 4.93
N TYR A 73 -3.55 -9.09 4.25
CA TYR A 73 -2.63 -8.05 4.74
C TYR A 73 -2.21 -7.05 3.66
N GLY A 74 -2.26 -5.77 4.00
CA GLY A 74 -1.72 -4.65 3.21
C GLY A 74 -2.55 -4.25 1.98
N ILE A 75 -2.08 -3.25 1.25
CA ILE A 75 -2.83 -2.52 0.21
C ILE A 75 -3.28 -3.39 -1.00
N PHE A 76 -2.81 -4.63 -1.14
CA PHE A 76 -3.37 -5.58 -2.09
C PHE A 76 -3.73 -6.97 -1.51
N GLN A 77 -4.04 -7.01 -0.20
CA GLN A 77 -4.68 -8.12 0.52
C GLN A 77 -3.96 -9.48 0.34
N ILE A 78 -2.71 -9.55 0.81
CA ILE A 78 -1.91 -10.78 0.72
C ILE A 78 -2.40 -11.81 1.74
N ALA A 79 -2.83 -12.99 1.25
CA ALA A 79 -3.25 -14.10 2.09
C ALA A 79 -2.07 -14.85 2.77
N SER A 80 -2.04 -14.88 4.10
CA SER A 80 -1.02 -15.56 4.92
C SER A 80 -0.91 -17.07 4.69
N LEU A 81 -2.00 -17.73 4.34
CA LEU A 81 -2.01 -19.17 4.03
C LEU A 81 -0.99 -19.55 2.93
N TYR A 82 -0.70 -18.64 1.99
CA TYR A 82 0.21 -18.92 0.87
C TYR A 82 1.47 -18.08 0.90
N TRP A 83 1.38 -16.80 1.24
CA TRP A 83 2.40 -15.84 0.84
C TRP A 83 3.31 -15.41 1.97
N CYS A 84 2.78 -15.07 3.14
CA CYS A 84 3.55 -14.51 4.25
C CYS A 84 3.27 -15.23 5.59
N ASP A 85 4.19 -15.11 6.54
CA ASP A 85 4.04 -15.67 7.90
C ASP A 85 3.42 -14.65 8.87
N ASP A 86 2.26 -14.97 9.44
CA ASP A 86 1.59 -14.19 10.51
C ASP A 86 1.66 -14.85 11.90
N GLY A 87 2.38 -15.97 12.04
CA GLY A 87 2.54 -16.73 13.28
C GLY A 87 1.31 -17.54 13.71
N LYS A 88 0.11 -17.21 13.22
CA LYS A 88 -1.18 -17.81 13.63
C LYS A 88 -1.77 -18.77 12.59
N THR A 89 -1.48 -18.60 11.31
CA THR A 89 -2.09 -19.41 10.25
C THR A 89 -1.48 -20.82 10.22
N VAL A 90 -2.33 -21.82 10.47
CA VAL A 90 -1.98 -23.25 10.41
C VAL A 90 -1.86 -23.68 8.94
N GLY A 91 -0.85 -24.49 8.63
CA GLY A 91 -0.62 -25.00 7.26
C GLY A 91 -0.12 -23.98 6.24
N ARG A 92 0.33 -22.79 6.69
CA ARG A 92 0.85 -21.72 5.83
C ARG A 92 2.10 -22.13 5.06
N MET A 93 2.23 -21.65 3.82
CA MET A 93 3.39 -21.95 2.95
C MET A 93 4.50 -20.90 2.99
N ASN A 94 4.19 -19.64 3.30
CA ASN A 94 5.13 -18.50 3.28
C ASN A 94 6.02 -18.44 2.01
N LEU A 95 5.41 -18.55 0.83
CA LEU A 95 6.10 -18.59 -0.46
C LEU A 95 6.91 -17.32 -0.77
N CYS A 96 6.65 -16.21 -0.08
CA CYS A 96 7.42 -14.98 -0.21
C CYS A 96 8.60 -14.90 0.77
N GLY A 97 8.67 -15.77 1.79
CA GLY A 97 9.73 -15.78 2.80
C GLY A 97 9.71 -14.58 3.75
N VAL A 98 8.55 -13.94 3.97
CA VAL A 98 8.41 -12.68 4.74
C VAL A 98 7.36 -12.78 5.83
N LYS A 99 7.46 -11.93 6.87
CA LYS A 99 6.40 -11.76 7.85
C LYS A 99 5.27 -10.89 7.30
N CYS A 100 4.01 -11.24 7.54
CA CYS A 100 2.85 -10.47 7.07
C CYS A 100 2.83 -9.03 7.62
N SER A 101 3.41 -8.78 8.80
CA SER A 101 3.58 -7.42 9.33
C SER A 101 4.48 -6.52 8.47
N GLY A 102 5.44 -7.09 7.73
CA GLY A 102 6.25 -6.35 6.74
C GLY A 102 5.47 -6.04 5.46
N VAL A 103 4.46 -6.85 5.14
CA VAL A 103 3.55 -6.67 3.99
C VAL A 103 2.48 -5.63 4.30
N ALA A 104 1.93 -5.66 5.52
CA ALA A 104 0.94 -4.70 6.02
C ALA A 104 1.53 -3.31 6.27
N ALA A 105 2.85 -3.18 6.40
CA ALA A 105 3.51 -1.89 6.55
C ALA A 105 3.36 -1.05 5.28
N ALA A 106 2.73 0.13 5.41
CA ALA A 106 2.81 1.19 4.42
C ALA A 106 4.28 1.58 4.16
N PRO A 107 4.63 2.02 2.93
CA PRO A 107 5.97 2.48 2.62
C PRO A 107 6.34 3.68 3.52
N ARG A 108 7.42 3.53 4.31
CA ARG A 108 7.93 4.61 5.17
C ARG A 108 8.94 5.44 4.39
N SER A 109 8.75 6.76 4.41
CA SER A 109 9.62 7.75 3.80
C SER A 109 10.94 7.99 4.55
N THR A 110 11.18 7.31 5.68
CA THR A 110 12.34 7.53 6.55
C THR A 110 13.19 6.26 6.74
N GLY A 111 14.43 6.29 6.22
CA GLY A 111 15.54 5.43 6.66
C GLY A 111 15.76 4.08 5.95
N VAL A 112 16.68 4.07 4.98
CA VAL A 112 17.63 3.00 4.56
C VAL A 112 17.12 1.57 4.21
N HIS A 113 15.92 1.14 4.57
CA HIS A 113 15.30 -0.11 4.07
C HIS A 113 14.08 0.19 3.19
N ARG A 114 14.32 0.46 1.91
CA ARG A 114 13.29 0.78 0.91
C ARG A 114 12.65 -0.50 0.33
N SER A 115 11.54 -0.98 0.91
CA SER A 115 10.63 -1.95 0.24
C SER A 115 9.29 -2.18 0.96
N SER A 116 8.17 -1.63 0.45
CA SER A 116 6.82 -2.20 0.55
C SER A 116 5.79 -1.43 -0.31
N PRO A 117 5.72 -1.72 -1.62
CA PRO A 117 4.44 -1.89 -2.30
C PRO A 117 4.16 -3.39 -2.47
N SER A 118 3.30 -3.93 -1.61
CA SER A 118 3.79 -4.88 -0.61
C SER A 118 4.45 -6.17 -1.15
N ILE A 119 5.74 -6.05 -1.48
CA ILE A 119 6.84 -6.86 -0.92
C ILE A 119 8.23 -6.40 -1.40
N SER A 120 8.53 -5.94 -2.63
CA SER A 120 7.80 -5.52 -3.84
C SER A 120 6.93 -6.58 -4.58
N TRP A 121 5.59 -6.46 -4.54
CA TRP A 121 4.50 -7.38 -4.97
C TRP A 121 4.86 -8.87 -5.23
N CYS A 122 5.69 -9.39 -4.33
CA CYS A 122 6.56 -10.56 -4.45
C CYS A 122 6.98 -10.93 -5.89
N ARG A 123 7.33 -9.89 -6.65
CA ARG A 123 7.57 -9.83 -8.10
C ARG A 123 6.72 -10.83 -8.91
N VAL A 124 5.42 -10.74 -8.65
CA VAL A 124 4.33 -11.10 -9.56
C VAL A 124 3.98 -12.60 -9.58
N ILE A 125 3.70 -13.11 -8.38
CA ILE A 125 2.77 -14.19 -7.99
C ILE A 125 2.43 -15.27 -9.05
N ARG A 126 2.85 -16.52 -8.82
CA ARG A 126 2.76 -17.63 -9.79
C ARG A 126 1.43 -18.41 -9.79
N GLN A 127 0.70 -18.50 -8.67
CA GLN A 127 -0.34 -19.53 -8.46
C GLN A 127 -1.75 -19.08 -7.99
N ARG A 128 -2.06 -17.77 -7.88
CA ARG A 128 -3.43 -17.31 -7.54
C ARG A 128 -4.05 -16.50 -8.67
N HIS A 129 -5.10 -17.02 -9.30
CA HIS A 129 -5.82 -16.34 -10.39
C HIS A 129 -6.42 -14.98 -9.94
N LYS A 130 -6.92 -14.86 -8.70
CA LYS A 130 -7.59 -13.65 -8.18
C LYS A 130 -6.69 -12.44 -7.89
N GLN A 131 -5.37 -12.51 -8.10
CA GLN A 131 -4.45 -11.36 -7.93
C GLN A 131 -3.57 -11.13 -9.17
N ARG A 132 -3.99 -11.68 -10.32
CA ARG A 132 -3.36 -11.45 -11.62
C ARG A 132 -4.03 -10.28 -12.33
N PRO A 133 -3.29 -9.31 -12.90
CA PRO A 133 -3.86 -8.27 -13.73
C PRO A 133 -4.69 -8.82 -14.91
N GLU A 134 -4.31 -9.93 -15.54
CA GLU A 134 -5.07 -10.50 -16.66
C GLU A 134 -6.43 -11.10 -16.23
N VAL A 135 -6.70 -11.20 -14.93
CA VAL A 135 -7.97 -11.68 -14.37
C VAL A 135 -8.78 -10.53 -13.77
N LEU A 136 -8.14 -9.60 -13.05
CA LEU A 136 -8.81 -8.43 -12.45
C LEU A 136 -9.05 -7.30 -13.46
N CYS A 137 -8.14 -7.09 -14.40
CA CYS A 137 -8.05 -5.85 -15.18
C CYS A 137 -8.54 -5.98 -16.63
N LYS A 138 -9.18 -7.10 -17.00
CA LYS A 138 -9.66 -7.35 -18.38
C LYS A 138 -10.46 -6.19 -18.97
N ASN A 139 -11.25 -5.53 -18.13
CA ASN A 139 -12.10 -4.38 -18.48
C ASN A 139 -11.85 -3.19 -17.54
N CYS A 140 -10.63 -2.99 -17.04
CA CYS A 140 -10.36 -1.87 -16.14
C CYS A 140 -10.69 -0.54 -16.84
N GLU A 141 -11.59 0.25 -16.26
CA GLU A 141 -12.08 1.48 -16.90
C GLU A 141 -10.92 2.40 -17.29
N GLY A 142 -10.99 2.97 -18.50
CA GLY A 142 -9.95 3.87 -19.02
C GLY A 142 -9.60 5.03 -18.07
N SER A 143 -10.57 5.43 -17.24
CA SER A 143 -10.44 6.40 -16.13
C SER A 143 -9.31 6.08 -15.14
N GLN A 144 -9.02 4.82 -14.82
CA GLN A 144 -7.91 4.45 -13.93
C GLN A 144 -6.56 4.54 -14.66
N ARG A 145 -6.55 4.24 -15.96
CA ARG A 145 -5.35 4.24 -16.82
C ARG A 145 -4.90 5.64 -17.22
N THR A 146 -5.82 6.58 -17.46
CA THR A 146 -5.50 7.99 -17.74
C THR A 146 -5.03 8.72 -16.49
N ARG A 147 -5.79 8.64 -15.38
CA ARG A 147 -5.46 9.33 -14.12
C ARG A 147 -4.15 8.89 -13.47
N GLY A 148 -3.66 7.69 -13.78
CA GLY A 148 -2.32 7.26 -13.35
C GLY A 148 -1.18 7.88 -14.14
N LEU A 149 -1.39 8.22 -15.42
CA LEU A 149 -0.37 8.86 -16.26
C LEU A 149 -0.23 10.35 -15.95
N GLU A 150 -1.30 11.00 -15.48
CA GLU A 150 -1.30 12.39 -15.00
C GLU A 150 -0.32 12.62 -13.82
N CYS A 151 -0.02 11.59 -13.03
CA CYS A 151 0.93 11.62 -11.91
C CYS A 151 2.41 11.45 -12.32
N LEU A 152 2.71 11.30 -13.61
CA LEU A 152 4.06 11.06 -14.15
C LEU A 152 4.62 12.24 -14.97
N GLY A 153 3.88 13.36 -15.03
CA GLY A 153 4.27 14.61 -15.69
C GLY A 153 4.92 15.63 -14.74
#